data_AF-A0A0D2C816-F1
#
_entry.id   AF-A0A0D2C816-F1
#
_cell.length_a   1.000
_cell.length_b   1.000
_cell.length_c   1.000
_cell.angle_alpha   90.00
_cell.angle_beta   90.00
_cell.angle_gamma   90.00
#
_symmetry.space_group_name_H-M   'P 1'
#
loop_
_entity.id
_entity.type
_entity.pdbx_description
1 polymer ?
#
loop_
_entity_poly.entity_id
_entity_poly.type
_entity_poly.pdbx_seq_one_letter_code
_entity_poly.pdbx_strand_id
1 'polypeptide(L)'
;MNLICSRNLQQSRFPHRLFRHPSIAFGLHGTNISQRSRMSSAEFPPPQLRSAAEDVATLLKARGESICVAETAAGGLISASLLSTPGASRIYKGGLTLYTLESRIAFAGWTQQNIDKYDGPTPELVEGLARNVREKLQGTYCVGESGTAGPTASGKTPNRQPGYVALAVVGEKGSVNKDLDTGLGGDRQANMVAFAIAALQLVKDFILSTESDGGDRGGKI
;
A
#
# COMPACT_ATOMS: atom_id res chain seq x y z
N MET A 1 36.33 -19.11 -33.57
CA MET A 1 37.17 -18.10 -32.89
C MET A 1 36.90 -18.25 -31.40
N ASN A 2 37.78 -18.98 -30.69
CA ASN A 2 37.61 -19.34 -29.28
C ASN A 2 38.08 -18.18 -28.38
N LEU A 3 37.28 -17.82 -27.37
CA LEU A 3 37.75 -17.02 -26.23
C LEU A 3 37.66 -17.87 -24.96
N ILE A 4 38.82 -18.28 -24.47
CA ILE A 4 39.04 -18.90 -23.17
C ILE A 4 39.30 -17.77 -22.18
N CYS A 5 38.50 -17.66 -21.12
CA CYS A 5 38.78 -16.76 -19.99
C CYS A 5 39.03 -17.61 -18.74
N SER A 6 40.31 -17.83 -18.43
CA SER A 6 40.76 -18.51 -17.20
C SER A 6 40.74 -17.52 -16.03
N ARG A 7 40.04 -17.84 -14.94
CA ARG A 7 40.19 -17.17 -13.64
C ARG A 7 40.85 -18.11 -12.63
N ASN A 8 42.06 -17.72 -12.22
CA ASN A 8 42.78 -18.27 -11.08
C ASN A 8 42.06 -17.92 -9.77
N LEU A 9 41.74 -18.93 -8.96
CA LEU A 9 41.32 -18.79 -7.57
C LEU A 9 42.51 -19.19 -6.68
N GLN A 10 43.27 -18.21 -6.18
CA GLN A 10 44.18 -18.43 -5.06
C GLN A 10 43.40 -18.28 -3.75
N GLN A 11 43.31 -19.38 -3.00
CA GLN A 11 42.82 -19.42 -1.63
C GLN A 11 43.88 -18.83 -0.69
N SER A 12 43.58 -17.73 0.00
CA SER A 12 44.37 -17.23 1.12
C SER A 12 43.83 -17.79 2.44
N ARG A 13 44.69 -18.51 3.16
CA ARG A 13 44.44 -19.04 4.51
C ARG A 13 44.63 -17.91 5.54
N PHE A 14 43.63 -17.67 6.38
CA PHE A 14 43.76 -16.84 7.58
C PHE A 14 44.08 -17.72 8.80
N PRO A 15 45.05 -17.36 9.65
CA PRO A 15 45.32 -18.11 10.89
C PRO A 15 44.40 -17.64 12.03
N HIS A 16 43.78 -18.60 12.70
CA HIS A 16 43.04 -18.40 13.95
C HIS A 16 44.00 -17.98 15.08
N ARG A 17 43.82 -16.77 15.63
CA ARG A 17 44.40 -16.38 16.92
C ARG A 17 43.32 -16.46 17.99
N LEU A 18 43.46 -17.45 18.87
CA LEU A 18 42.77 -17.47 20.16
C LEU A 18 43.29 -16.32 21.02
N PHE A 19 42.39 -15.45 21.47
CA PHE A 19 42.63 -14.58 22.62
C PHE A 19 41.61 -14.92 23.70
N ARG A 20 42.13 -15.45 24.82
CA ARG A 20 41.43 -15.52 26.11
C ARG A 20 41.93 -14.38 27.00
N HIS A 21 41.02 -13.66 27.65
CA HIS A 21 41.22 -12.96 28.94
C HIS A 21 39.88 -12.36 29.42
N PRO A 22 39.77 -11.92 30.70
CA PRO A 22 39.36 -12.72 31.86
C PRO A 22 37.94 -12.35 32.35
N SER A 23 37.33 -13.23 33.13
CA SER A 23 36.06 -12.99 33.80
C SER A 23 36.18 -11.85 34.81
N ILE A 24 35.39 -10.78 34.63
CA ILE A 24 35.16 -9.75 35.64
C ILE A 24 33.74 -9.94 36.16
N ALA A 25 33.63 -10.37 37.41
CA ALA A 25 32.39 -10.39 38.16
C ALA A 25 32.06 -8.95 38.59
N PHE A 26 30.94 -8.40 38.12
CA PHE A 26 30.39 -7.14 38.62
C PHE A 26 29.12 -7.44 39.44
N GLY A 27 29.12 -6.90 40.65
CA GLY A 27 28.15 -7.19 41.71
C GLY A 27 26.72 -6.82 41.38
N LEU A 28 25.82 -7.63 41.94
CA LEU A 28 24.40 -7.38 42.06
C LEU A 28 24.17 -6.08 42.87
N HIS A 29 23.85 -4.99 42.17
CA HIS A 29 23.10 -3.88 42.75
C HIS A 29 21.74 -3.86 42.10
N GLY A 30 20.73 -4.27 42.87
CA GLY A 30 19.33 -4.18 42.50
C GLY A 30 18.94 -2.71 42.32
N THR A 31 18.98 -2.23 41.08
CA THR A 31 18.23 -1.04 40.70
C THR A 31 16.85 -1.50 40.23
N ASN A 32 15.86 -1.08 40.99
CA ASN A 32 14.44 -1.20 40.72
C ASN A 32 14.12 -0.82 39.26
N ILE A 33 13.99 -1.81 38.37
CA ILE A 33 13.42 -1.64 37.01
C ILE A 33 11.90 -1.54 37.20
N SER A 34 11.47 -0.48 37.87
CA SER A 34 10.08 -0.04 37.87
C SER A 34 9.98 1.07 36.83
N GLN A 35 9.36 0.71 35.70
CA GLN A 35 8.69 1.63 34.78
C GLN A 35 9.57 2.74 34.18
N ARG A 36 10.55 2.35 33.35
CA ARG A 36 10.77 3.16 32.15
C ARG A 36 9.57 2.91 31.24
N SER A 37 8.67 3.88 31.18
CA SER A 37 7.68 4.00 30.11
C SER A 37 8.37 3.62 28.81
N ARG A 38 7.96 2.50 28.21
CA ARG A 38 8.35 2.16 26.84
C ARG A 38 7.99 3.40 26.02
N MET A 39 9.00 4.18 25.61
CA MET A 39 8.81 5.21 24.59
C MET A 39 8.00 4.53 23.50
N SER A 40 6.81 5.04 23.22
CA SER A 40 5.89 4.44 22.26
C SER A 40 6.66 4.23 20.97
N SER A 41 7.04 2.99 20.68
CA SER A 41 7.41 2.62 19.33
C SER A 41 6.28 3.12 18.45
N ALA A 42 6.58 3.95 17.45
CA ALA A 42 5.58 4.41 16.50
C ALA A 42 4.76 3.19 16.07
N GLU A 43 3.49 3.17 16.47
CA GLU A 43 2.67 1.97 16.34
C GLU A 43 2.31 1.83 14.85
N PHE A 44 2.59 0.67 14.28
CA PHE A 44 2.27 0.39 12.89
C PHE A 44 1.12 -0.62 12.80
N PRO A 45 0.10 -0.36 11.96
CA PRO A 45 -0.15 0.89 11.21
C PRO A 45 -0.52 2.06 12.14
N PRO A 46 -0.40 3.34 11.70
CA PRO A 46 -0.92 4.48 12.43
C PRO A 46 -2.39 4.26 12.85
N PRO A 47 -2.83 4.70 14.05
CA PRO A 47 -4.12 4.29 14.62
C PRO A 47 -5.34 4.46 13.70
N GLN A 48 -5.47 5.61 13.03
CA GLN A 48 -6.59 5.85 12.10
C GLN A 48 -6.52 4.92 10.87
N LEU A 49 -5.31 4.68 10.35
CA LEU A 49 -5.10 3.79 9.22
C LEU A 49 -5.35 2.32 9.60
N ARG A 50 -4.98 1.92 10.82
CA ARG A 50 -5.31 0.60 11.38
C ARG A 50 -6.82 0.40 11.45
N SER A 51 -7.55 1.36 12.01
CA SER A 51 -9.01 1.30 12.11
C SER A 51 -9.67 1.16 10.74
N ALA A 52 -9.24 1.95 9.75
CA ALA A 52 -9.76 1.84 8.38
C ALA A 52 -9.48 0.47 7.73
N ALA A 53 -8.29 -0.09 7.97
CA ALA A 53 -7.93 -1.41 7.45
C ALA A 53 -8.72 -2.53 8.14
N GLU A 54 -8.95 -2.44 9.46
CA GLU A 54 -9.74 -3.40 10.23
C GLU A 54 -11.21 -3.41 9.81
N ASP A 55 -11.80 -2.24 9.54
CA ASP A 55 -13.16 -2.12 9.00
C ASP A 55 -13.30 -2.86 7.66
N VAL A 56 -12.41 -2.56 6.71
CA VAL A 56 -12.41 -3.23 5.39
C VAL A 56 -12.17 -4.72 5.52
N ALA A 57 -11.19 -5.12 6.35
CA ALA A 57 -10.88 -6.53 6.55
C ALA A 57 -12.04 -7.30 7.18
N THR A 58 -12.79 -6.68 8.08
CA THR A 58 -13.97 -7.27 8.72
C THR A 58 -15.08 -7.49 7.69
N LEU A 59 -15.39 -6.48 6.86
CA LEU A 59 -16.39 -6.58 5.81
C LEU A 59 -16.05 -7.69 4.80
N LEU A 60 -14.82 -7.70 4.28
CA LEU A 60 -14.39 -8.72 3.31
C LEU A 60 -14.43 -10.13 3.89
N LYS A 61 -14.00 -10.31 5.15
CA LYS A 61 -14.06 -11.63 5.82
C LYS A 61 -15.49 -12.10 6.00
N ALA A 62 -16.40 -11.23 6.42
CA ALA A 62 -17.81 -11.56 6.61
C ALA A 62 -18.47 -12.01 5.29
N ARG A 63 -18.00 -11.47 4.16
CA ARG A 63 -18.57 -11.71 2.83
C ARG A 63 -17.85 -12.80 2.03
N GLY A 64 -16.73 -13.33 2.53
CA GLY A 64 -15.89 -14.27 1.79
C GLY A 64 -15.27 -13.65 0.53
N GLU A 65 -15.14 -12.33 0.50
CA GLU A 65 -14.65 -11.57 -0.64
C GLU A 65 -13.18 -11.19 -0.48
N SER A 66 -12.57 -10.76 -1.57
CA SER A 66 -11.13 -10.49 -1.63
C SER A 66 -10.80 -9.15 -2.27
N ILE A 67 -9.62 -8.62 -1.96
CA ILE A 67 -9.12 -7.33 -2.43
C ILE A 67 -7.71 -7.45 -2.98
N CYS A 68 -7.44 -6.67 -4.01
CA CYS A 68 -6.09 -6.36 -4.47
C CYS A 68 -5.86 -4.84 -4.51
N VAL A 69 -4.60 -4.42 -4.61
CA VAL A 69 -4.22 -3.00 -4.49
C VAL A 69 -3.37 -2.54 -5.68
N ALA A 70 -3.70 -1.40 -6.25
CA ALA A 70 -2.92 -0.68 -7.25
C ALA A 70 -2.57 0.70 -6.68
N GLU A 71 -1.44 0.82 -5.97
CA GLU A 71 -1.08 2.05 -5.27
C GLU A 71 0.15 2.73 -5.86
N THR A 72 0.29 4.03 -5.67
CA THR A 72 1.46 4.78 -6.14
C THR A 72 2.04 5.64 -5.04
N ALA A 73 1.43 6.77 -4.70
CA ALA A 73 1.98 7.75 -3.78
C ALA A 73 1.82 7.31 -2.33
N ALA A 74 0.85 6.47 -1.98
CA ALA A 74 0.75 5.83 -0.66
C ALA A 74 1.89 4.83 -0.38
N GLY A 75 2.61 4.39 -1.42
CA GLY A 75 3.92 3.75 -1.29
C GLY A 75 3.95 2.39 -0.58
N GLY A 76 2.85 1.64 -0.56
CA GLY A 76 2.71 0.34 0.10
C GLY A 76 1.85 0.40 1.36
N LEU A 77 1.45 1.59 1.83
CA LEU A 77 0.73 1.73 3.10
C LEU A 77 -0.66 1.10 3.07
N ILE A 78 -1.34 1.09 1.92
CA ILE A 78 -2.65 0.43 1.80
C ILE A 78 -2.47 -1.08 1.96
N SER A 79 -1.54 -1.65 1.18
CA SER A 79 -1.21 -3.07 1.22
C SER A 79 -0.75 -3.53 2.61
N ALA A 80 0.21 -2.81 3.19
CA ALA A 80 0.80 -3.19 4.48
C ALA A 80 -0.22 -3.09 5.63
N SER A 81 -1.15 -2.11 5.57
CA SER A 81 -2.20 -1.98 6.59
C SER A 81 -3.22 -3.11 6.52
N LEU A 82 -3.68 -3.48 5.32
CA LEU A 82 -4.56 -4.64 5.14
C LEU A 82 -3.89 -5.94 5.60
N LEU A 83 -2.61 -6.14 5.25
CA LEU A 83 -1.82 -7.31 5.62
C LEU A 83 -1.52 -7.40 7.12
N SER A 84 -1.52 -6.27 7.83
CA SER A 84 -1.33 -6.25 9.29
C SER A 84 -2.54 -6.78 10.07
N THR A 85 -3.71 -6.93 9.43
CA THR A 85 -4.92 -7.43 10.09
C THR A 85 -4.87 -8.96 10.29
N PRO A 86 -5.31 -9.51 11.44
CA PRO A 86 -5.31 -10.95 11.67
C PRO A 86 -6.12 -11.72 10.61
N GLY A 87 -5.49 -12.70 9.94
CA GLY A 87 -6.13 -13.49 8.89
C GLY A 87 -6.23 -12.79 7.52
N ALA A 88 -5.38 -11.80 7.26
CA ALA A 88 -5.32 -11.08 5.98
C ALA A 88 -5.16 -12.00 4.75
N SER A 89 -4.54 -13.18 4.89
CA SER A 89 -4.39 -14.16 3.81
C SER A 89 -5.72 -14.66 3.22
N ARG A 90 -6.84 -14.52 3.94
CA ARG A 90 -8.18 -14.87 3.43
C ARG A 90 -8.77 -13.82 2.50
N ILE A 91 -8.34 -12.56 2.64
CA ILE A 91 -8.94 -11.43 1.91
C ILE A 91 -7.97 -10.81 0.90
N TYR A 92 -6.66 -10.89 1.12
CA TYR A 92 -5.69 -10.14 0.33
C TYR A 92 -5.10 -11.00 -0.80
N LYS A 93 -5.33 -10.59 -2.05
CA LYS A 93 -4.89 -11.31 -3.25
C LYS A 93 -3.49 -10.92 -3.73
N GLY A 94 -3.07 -9.70 -3.43
CA GLY A 94 -1.83 -9.12 -3.92
C GLY A 94 -1.96 -7.62 -4.15
N GLY A 95 -0.84 -6.95 -4.37
CA GLY A 95 -0.83 -5.53 -4.69
C GLY A 95 0.40 -5.13 -5.48
N LEU A 96 0.31 -3.99 -6.14
CA LEU A 96 1.35 -3.42 -6.99
C LEU A 96 1.59 -1.96 -6.62
N THR A 97 2.86 -1.61 -6.38
CA THR A 97 3.30 -0.22 -6.22
C THR A 97 3.74 0.33 -7.58
N LEU A 98 2.87 1.10 -8.23
CA LEU A 98 2.97 1.54 -9.62
C LEU A 98 3.53 2.97 -9.75
N TYR A 99 4.58 3.27 -8.98
CA TYR A 99 5.10 4.62 -8.81
C TYR A 99 5.76 5.18 -10.07
N THR A 100 6.53 4.37 -10.78
CA THR A 100 7.27 4.82 -11.97
C THR A 100 6.53 4.50 -13.27
N LEU A 101 6.88 5.18 -14.35
CA LEU A 101 6.32 4.88 -15.67
C LEU A 101 6.58 3.41 -16.06
N GLU A 102 7.79 2.90 -15.82
CA GLU A 102 8.18 1.53 -16.13
C GLU A 102 7.29 0.52 -15.39
N SER A 103 6.97 0.77 -14.13
CA SER A 103 6.09 -0.10 -13.35
C SER A 103 4.65 -0.13 -13.90
N ARG A 104 4.15 1.02 -14.40
CA ARG A 104 2.81 1.12 -15.00
C ARG A 104 2.74 0.39 -16.35
N ILE A 105 3.78 0.50 -17.17
CA ILE A 105 3.89 -0.25 -18.44
C ILE A 105 3.96 -1.75 -18.15
N ALA A 106 4.84 -2.18 -17.24
CA ALA A 106 5.07 -3.58 -16.95
C ALA A 106 3.83 -4.27 -16.33
N PHE A 107 3.15 -3.59 -15.40
CA PHE A 107 2.18 -4.25 -14.53
C PHE A 107 0.75 -3.71 -14.60
N ALA A 108 0.53 -2.52 -15.16
CA ALA A 108 -0.79 -1.88 -15.18
C ALA A 108 -1.38 -1.66 -16.58
N GLY A 109 -0.78 -2.26 -17.62
CA GLY A 109 -1.34 -2.25 -18.97
C GLY A 109 -1.26 -0.90 -19.67
N TRP A 110 -0.35 -0.01 -19.24
CA TRP A 110 -0.16 1.28 -19.89
C TRP A 110 0.36 1.14 -21.32
N THR A 111 -0.29 1.86 -22.22
CA THR A 111 0.05 1.97 -23.63
C THR A 111 0.73 3.31 -23.94
N GLN A 112 1.25 3.47 -25.16
CA GLN A 112 1.77 4.76 -25.62
C GLN A 112 0.72 5.89 -25.49
N GLN A 113 -0.55 5.57 -25.75
CA GLN A 113 -1.63 6.55 -25.59
C GLN A 113 -1.79 7.02 -24.15
N ASN A 114 -1.57 6.14 -23.15
CA ASN A 114 -1.60 6.55 -21.74
C ASN A 114 -0.44 7.49 -21.42
N ILE A 115 0.75 7.22 -21.98
CA ILE A 115 1.95 8.03 -21.79
C ILE A 115 1.75 9.43 -22.36
N ASP A 116 1.29 9.52 -23.61
CA ASP A 116 1.13 10.78 -24.33
C ASP A 116 0.07 11.69 -23.67
N LYS A 117 -0.94 11.09 -23.03
CA LYS A 117 -2.03 11.80 -22.34
C LYS A 117 -1.79 12.01 -20.86
N TYR A 118 -0.67 11.53 -20.31
CA TYR A 118 -0.47 11.58 -18.86
C TYR A 118 -0.23 13.00 -18.37
N ASP A 119 -1.24 13.59 -17.72
CA ASP A 119 -1.11 14.87 -17.03
C ASP A 119 -1.35 14.77 -15.51
N GLY A 120 -0.87 13.68 -14.91
CA GLY A 120 -0.92 13.48 -13.46
C GLY A 120 -2.08 12.60 -13.03
N PRO A 121 -2.28 12.45 -11.71
CA PRO A 121 -3.34 11.60 -11.18
C PRO A 121 -4.73 12.16 -11.52
N THR A 122 -5.62 11.33 -12.04
CA THR A 122 -7.06 11.63 -12.18
C THR A 122 -7.87 10.40 -11.78
N PRO A 123 -9.14 10.56 -11.38
CA PRO A 123 -10.00 9.44 -11.02
C PRO A 123 -10.08 8.36 -12.13
N GLU A 124 -10.19 8.76 -13.40
CA GLU A 124 -10.29 7.85 -14.54
C GLU A 124 -8.99 7.06 -14.78
N LEU A 125 -7.85 7.73 -14.64
CA LEU A 125 -6.55 7.07 -14.75
C LEU A 125 -6.39 6.01 -13.66
N VAL A 126 -6.75 6.35 -12.42
CA VAL A 126 -6.63 5.46 -11.26
C VAL A 126 -7.60 4.29 -11.35
N GLU A 127 -8.81 4.51 -11.87
CA GLU A 127 -9.75 3.44 -12.18
C GLU A 127 -9.19 2.45 -13.21
N GLY A 128 -8.54 2.96 -14.26
CA GLY A 128 -7.86 2.13 -15.27
C GLY A 128 -6.75 1.26 -14.67
N LEU A 129 -5.93 1.82 -13.76
CA LEU A 129 -4.92 1.06 -13.02
C LEU A 129 -5.57 -0.06 -12.19
N ALA A 130 -6.57 0.29 -11.38
CA ALA A 130 -7.26 -0.65 -10.50
C ALA A 130 -7.95 -1.77 -11.30
N ARG A 131 -8.59 -1.43 -12.43
CA ARG A 131 -9.24 -2.41 -13.32
C ARG A 131 -8.24 -3.42 -13.86
N ASN A 132 -7.10 -2.96 -14.40
CA ASN A 132 -6.06 -3.84 -14.92
C ASN A 132 -5.50 -4.79 -13.84
N VAL A 133 -5.25 -4.26 -12.64
CA VAL A 133 -4.74 -5.05 -11.52
C VAL A 133 -5.78 -6.06 -11.03
N ARG A 134 -7.06 -5.65 -10.93
CA ARG A 134 -8.17 -6.54 -10.57
C ARG A 134 -8.26 -7.74 -11.50
N GLU A 135 -8.21 -7.50 -12.80
CA GLU A 135 -8.30 -8.54 -13.82
C GLU A 135 -7.14 -9.55 -13.71
N LYS A 136 -5.92 -9.06 -13.46
CA LYS A 136 -4.72 -9.91 -13.31
C LYS A 136 -4.72 -10.74 -12.02
N LEU A 137 -5.11 -10.13 -10.89
CA LEU A 137 -5.05 -10.77 -9.57
C LEU A 137 -6.35 -11.46 -9.17
N GLN A 138 -7.41 -11.28 -9.95
CA GLN A 138 -8.74 -11.88 -9.74
C GLN A 138 -9.27 -11.62 -8.33
N GLY A 139 -9.12 -10.39 -7.85
CA GLY A 139 -9.76 -9.93 -6.61
C GLY A 139 -11.23 -9.59 -6.83
N THR A 140 -12.05 -9.76 -5.79
CA THR A 140 -13.44 -9.27 -5.83
C THR A 140 -13.44 -7.77 -6.08
N TYR A 141 -12.60 -7.06 -5.33
CA TYR A 141 -12.33 -5.64 -5.48
C TYR A 141 -10.86 -5.35 -5.79
N CYS A 142 -10.62 -4.20 -6.43
CA CYS A 142 -9.31 -3.56 -6.46
C CYS A 142 -9.44 -2.09 -6.08
N VAL A 143 -8.61 -1.65 -5.14
CA VAL A 143 -8.46 -0.23 -4.81
C VAL A 143 -7.27 0.35 -5.55
N GLY A 144 -7.50 1.46 -6.23
CA GLY A 144 -6.50 2.27 -6.92
C GLY A 144 -6.20 3.55 -6.15
N GLU A 145 -4.93 3.93 -6.10
CA GLU A 145 -4.48 5.20 -5.51
C GLU A 145 -3.40 5.85 -6.38
N SER A 146 -3.58 7.14 -6.69
CA SER A 146 -2.51 7.98 -7.23
C SER A 146 -2.63 9.42 -6.82
N GLY A 147 -1.57 9.98 -6.24
CA GLY A 147 -1.56 11.33 -5.71
C GLY A 147 -0.23 12.05 -5.86
N THR A 148 -0.26 13.33 -5.51
CA THR A 148 0.93 14.16 -5.38
C THR A 148 1.19 14.38 -3.89
N ALA A 149 2.03 13.55 -3.28
CA ALA A 149 2.29 13.65 -1.83
C ALA A 149 3.12 14.88 -1.42
N GLY A 150 3.75 15.60 -2.37
CA GLY A 150 4.64 16.73 -2.07
C GLY A 150 6.10 16.31 -1.85
N PRO A 151 6.99 17.18 -1.33
CA PRO A 151 6.69 18.50 -0.80
C PRO A 151 6.42 19.58 -1.86
N THR A 152 6.83 19.33 -3.10
CA THR A 152 6.75 20.31 -4.21
C THR A 152 5.65 19.95 -5.18
N ALA A 153 5.05 20.96 -5.81
CA ALA A 153 4.15 20.76 -6.93
C ALA A 153 4.89 20.15 -8.14
N SER A 154 4.19 19.32 -8.90
CA SER A 154 4.69 18.73 -10.15
C SER A 154 4.09 19.38 -11.41
N GLY A 155 3.38 20.49 -11.25
CA GLY A 155 2.63 21.20 -12.27
C GLY A 155 1.76 22.31 -11.67
N LYS A 156 0.94 22.97 -12.48
CA LYS A 156 0.09 24.10 -12.06
C LYS A 156 -1.37 23.71 -11.77
N THR A 157 -1.80 22.55 -12.25
CA THR A 157 -3.16 22.04 -12.06
C THR A 157 -3.37 21.54 -10.62
N PRO A 158 -4.62 21.46 -10.12
CA PRO A 158 -4.91 20.95 -8.78
C PRO A 158 -4.35 19.55 -8.53
N ASN A 159 -4.45 18.65 -9.51
CA ASN A 159 -3.96 17.29 -9.42
C ASN A 159 -2.42 17.15 -9.35
N ARG A 160 -1.71 18.26 -9.54
CA ARG A 160 -0.25 18.37 -9.46
C ARG A 160 0.22 19.12 -8.22
N GLN A 161 -0.70 19.54 -7.33
CA GLN A 161 -0.36 20.17 -6.06
C GLN A 161 -0.18 19.14 -4.94
N PRO A 162 0.75 19.36 -3.99
CA PRO A 162 0.90 18.54 -2.80
C PRO A 162 -0.40 18.41 -2.03
N GLY A 163 -0.78 17.18 -1.64
CA GLY A 163 -2.01 16.89 -0.92
C GLY A 163 -3.14 16.35 -1.80
N TYR A 164 -3.04 16.48 -3.12
CA TYR A 164 -4.02 15.88 -4.02
C TYR A 164 -3.86 14.36 -4.13
N VAL A 165 -4.98 13.63 -4.12
CA VAL A 165 -5.06 12.21 -4.46
C VAL A 165 -6.31 11.90 -5.27
N ALA A 166 -6.16 11.07 -6.30
CA ALA A 166 -7.24 10.40 -6.99
C ALA A 166 -7.30 8.93 -6.55
N LEU A 167 -8.53 8.44 -6.36
CA LEU A 167 -8.84 7.13 -5.81
C LEU A 167 -9.91 6.45 -6.66
N ALA A 168 -9.84 5.13 -6.75
CA ALA A 168 -10.88 4.33 -7.36
C ALA A 168 -11.05 3.00 -6.64
N VAL A 169 -12.27 2.45 -6.66
CA VAL A 169 -12.55 1.08 -6.27
C VAL A 169 -13.29 0.42 -7.42
N VAL A 170 -12.73 -0.67 -7.93
CA VAL A 170 -13.33 -1.46 -9.01
C VAL A 170 -13.78 -2.78 -8.42
N GLY A 171 -15.04 -3.14 -8.62
CA GLY A 171 -15.61 -4.44 -8.30
C GLY A 171 -16.18 -5.13 -9.53
N GLU A 172 -16.80 -6.29 -9.34
CA GLU A 172 -17.48 -7.00 -10.44
C GLU A 172 -18.70 -6.25 -10.96
N LYS A 173 -19.42 -5.57 -10.05
CA LYS A 173 -20.69 -4.88 -10.33
C LYS A 173 -20.52 -3.44 -10.81
N GLY A 174 -19.29 -2.95 -10.98
CA GLY A 174 -19.02 -1.58 -11.37
C GLY A 174 -17.82 -0.98 -10.63
N SER A 175 -17.69 0.33 -10.71
CA SER A 175 -16.61 1.10 -10.10
C SER A 175 -17.13 2.40 -9.51
N VAL A 176 -16.42 2.91 -8.51
CA VAL A 176 -16.56 4.27 -8.00
C VAL A 176 -15.18 4.92 -7.96
N ASN A 177 -15.12 6.22 -8.17
CA ASN A 177 -13.89 6.99 -8.11
C ASN A 177 -14.16 8.34 -7.46
N LYS A 178 -13.11 8.94 -6.89
CA LYS A 178 -13.13 10.30 -6.32
C LYS A 178 -11.72 10.87 -6.29
N ASP A 179 -11.63 12.17 -6.20
CA ASP A 179 -10.42 12.89 -5.84
C ASP A 179 -10.64 13.75 -4.60
N LEU A 180 -9.56 14.14 -3.94
CA LEU A 180 -9.57 15.08 -2.81
C LEU A 180 -8.21 15.75 -2.63
N ASP A 181 -8.23 16.84 -1.87
CA ASP A 181 -7.05 17.48 -1.28
C ASP A 181 -7.07 17.21 0.24
N THR A 182 -5.94 16.78 0.79
CA THR A 182 -5.80 16.51 2.24
C THR A 182 -5.72 17.78 3.08
N GLY A 183 -5.38 18.92 2.47
CA GLY A 183 -5.08 20.18 3.17
C GLY A 183 -3.76 20.16 3.95
N LEU A 184 -2.94 19.12 3.79
CA LEU A 184 -1.67 18.95 4.52
C LEU A 184 -0.46 19.55 3.79
N GLY A 185 -0.68 20.11 2.60
CA GLY A 185 0.35 20.77 1.80
C GLY A 185 1.54 19.86 1.53
N GLY A 186 2.76 20.36 1.78
CA GLY A 186 4.00 19.67 1.47
C GLY A 186 4.39 18.52 2.41
N ASP A 187 3.58 18.18 3.42
CA ASP A 187 3.90 17.08 4.33
C ASP A 187 3.68 15.73 3.63
N ARG A 188 4.76 15.22 3.03
CA ARG A 188 4.75 13.96 2.30
C ARG A 188 4.25 12.79 3.14
N GLN A 189 4.74 12.62 4.35
CA GLN A 189 4.44 11.42 5.14
C GLN A 189 2.99 11.47 5.64
N ALA A 190 2.51 12.62 6.08
CA ALA A 190 1.12 12.80 6.47
C ALA A 190 0.17 12.60 5.28
N ASN A 191 0.53 13.08 4.09
CA ASN A 191 -0.21 12.82 2.85
C ASN A 191 -0.30 11.34 2.51
N MET A 192 0.82 10.60 2.56
CA MET A 192 0.82 9.17 2.27
C MET A 192 -0.16 8.39 3.17
N VAL A 193 -0.19 8.72 4.47
CA VAL A 193 -1.12 8.11 5.43
C VAL A 193 -2.56 8.53 5.13
N ALA A 194 -2.81 9.82 4.87
CA ALA A 194 -4.15 10.32 4.54
C ALA A 194 -4.71 9.70 3.25
N PHE A 195 -3.87 9.52 2.22
CA PHE A 195 -4.23 8.84 0.97
C PHE A 195 -4.64 7.40 1.23
N ALA A 196 -3.87 6.68 2.03
CA ALA A 196 -4.18 5.29 2.38
C ALA A 196 -5.49 5.16 3.17
N ILE A 197 -5.74 6.05 4.14
CA ILE A 197 -7.00 6.10 4.90
C ILE A 197 -8.18 6.36 3.95
N ALA A 198 -8.06 7.38 3.09
CA ALA A 198 -9.13 7.76 2.17
C ALA A 198 -9.45 6.64 1.15
N ALA A 199 -8.44 5.91 0.71
CA ALA A 199 -8.58 4.75 -0.17
C ALA A 199 -9.38 3.62 0.51
N LEU A 200 -9.02 3.28 1.76
CA LEU A 200 -9.73 2.24 2.52
C LEU A 200 -11.15 2.65 2.90
N GLN A 201 -11.37 3.93 3.21
CA GLN A 201 -12.71 4.45 3.44
C GLN A 201 -13.57 4.32 2.16
N LEU A 202 -13.02 4.63 0.98
CA LEU A 202 -13.75 4.45 -0.28
C LEU A 202 -14.11 2.98 -0.53
N VAL A 203 -13.23 2.04 -0.18
CA VAL A 203 -13.53 0.59 -0.26
C VAL A 203 -14.70 0.23 0.65
N LYS A 204 -14.66 0.67 1.91
CA LYS A 204 -15.74 0.45 2.88
C LYS A 204 -17.07 0.99 2.36
N ASP A 205 -17.09 2.25 1.91
CA ASP A 205 -18.29 2.91 1.39
C ASP A 205 -18.86 2.17 0.18
N PHE A 206 -18.00 1.74 -0.75
CA PHE A 206 -18.42 0.98 -1.93
C PHE A 206 -19.00 -0.39 -1.58
N ILE A 207 -18.39 -1.12 -0.64
CA ILE A 207 -18.92 -2.42 -0.21
C ILE A 207 -20.32 -2.23 0.40
N LEU A 208 -20.49 -1.25 1.29
CA LEU A 208 -21.76 -0.98 1.96
C LEU A 208 -22.84 -0.46 0.99
N SER A 209 -22.49 0.33 -0.02
CA SER A 209 -23.47 0.78 -1.02
C SER A 209 -24.02 -0.39 -1.85
N THR A 210 -23.19 -1.39 -2.15
CA THR A 210 -23.65 -2.59 -2.88
C THR A 210 -24.59 -3.50 -2.09
N GLU A 211 -24.73 -3.30 -0.77
CA GLU A 211 -25.72 -3.99 0.07
C GLU A 211 -27.12 -3.41 -0.10
N SER A 212 -27.20 -2.09 -0.27
CA SER A 212 -28.47 -1.36 -0.37
C SER A 212 -29.23 -1.70 -1.67
N ASP A 213 -28.49 -1.96 -2.76
CA ASP A 213 -29.06 -2.31 -4.07
C ASP A 213 -29.45 -3.81 -4.20
N GLY A 214 -29.05 -4.65 -3.24
CA GLY A 214 -29.28 -6.09 -3.27
C GLY A 214 -30.54 -6.56 -2.53
N GLY A 215 -31.25 -5.65 -1.84
CA GLY A 215 -32.32 -5.98 -0.88
C GLY A 215 -33.72 -6.25 -1.43
N ASP A 216 -33.99 -6.10 -2.73
CA ASP A 216 -35.34 -6.24 -3.29
C ASP A 216 -35.43 -7.21 -4.49
N ARG A 217 -35.09 -8.49 -4.28
CA ARG A 217 -35.44 -9.57 -5.22
C ARG A 217 -35.85 -10.86 -4.49
N GLY A 218 -36.79 -10.72 -3.57
CA GLY A 218 -37.38 -11.85 -2.85
C GLY A 218 -38.84 -11.62 -2.53
N GLY A 219 -39.73 -11.86 -3.49
CA GLY A 219 -41.15 -11.94 -3.21
C GLY A 219 -42.08 -11.70 -4.40
N LYS A 220 -42.34 -12.76 -5.17
CA LYS A 220 -43.70 -13.11 -5.58
C LYS A 220 -43.75 -14.61 -5.89
N ILE A 221 -44.49 -15.26 -5.01
CA ILE A 221 -45.15 -16.57 -5.09
C ILE A 221 -45.70 -16.84 -6.49
#